data_AF-A0A951EBW0-F1
#
_entry.id   AF-A0A951EBW0-F1
#
_cell.length_a   1.000
_cell.length_b   1.000
_cell.length_c   1.000
_cell.angle_alpha   90.00
_cell.angle_beta   90.00
_cell.angle_gamma   90.00
#
_symmetry.space_group_name_H-M   'P 1'
#
loop_
_entity.id
_entity.type
_entity.pdbx_description
1 polymer ?
#
loop_
_entity_poly.entity_id
_entity_poly.type
_entity_poly.pdbx_seq_one_letter_code
_entity_poly.pdbx_strand_id
1 'polypeptide(L)'
;MSKIVRGRILFAQEGRFMLRTESGTGQLFVLSHDAGVEPQQLPPLQHAQAEVEVEFDETPGGLSAVARAIRVPDDDLAGKAEAV
;
A
#
# COMPACT_ATOMS: atom_id res chain seq x y z
N MET A 1 -7.89 15.94 -3.03
CA MET A 1 -8.15 15.72 -1.60
C MET A 1 -7.57 14.36 -1.30
N SER A 2 -6.50 14.33 -0.51
CA SER A 2 -5.85 13.09 -0.12
C SER A 2 -6.82 12.25 0.74
N LYS A 3 -6.89 10.95 0.46
CA LYS A 3 -7.63 9.95 1.23
C LYS A 3 -6.67 8.92 1.81
N ILE A 4 -7.12 8.20 2.81
CA ILE A 4 -6.36 7.12 3.44
C ILE A 4 -7.15 5.82 3.31
N VAL A 5 -6.46 4.74 2.99
CA VAL A 5 -7.03 3.38 3.01
C VAL A 5 -6.02 2.39 3.59
N ARG A 6 -6.54 1.38 4.28
CA ARG A 6 -5.75 0.28 4.86
C ARG A 6 -5.99 -1.02 4.10
N GLY A 7 -4.96 -1.85 4.05
CA GLY A 7 -5.07 -3.16 3.43
C GLY A 7 -3.73 -3.85 3.26
N ARG A 8 -3.73 -4.94 2.48
CA ARG A 8 -2.52 -5.72 2.17
C ARG A 8 -2.20 -5.64 0.70
N ILE A 9 -0.91 -5.53 0.38
CA ILE A 9 -0.45 -5.54 -1.01
C ILE A 9 -0.56 -6.97 -1.56
N LEU A 10 -1.36 -7.14 -2.61
CA LEU A 10 -1.53 -8.44 -3.30
C LEU A 10 -0.41 -8.67 -4.32
N PHE A 11 -0.09 -7.64 -5.09
CA PHE A 11 0.99 -7.64 -6.06
C PHE A 11 1.58 -6.26 -6.24
N ALA A 12 2.89 -6.20 -6.54
CA ALA A 12 3.61 -4.99 -6.86
C ALA A 12 4.50 -5.17 -8.11
N GLN A 13 4.46 -4.21 -9.04
CA GLN A 13 5.27 -4.20 -10.26
C GLN A 13 5.53 -2.77 -10.72
N GLU A 14 6.79 -2.40 -10.91
CA GLU A 14 7.19 -1.11 -11.53
C GLU A 14 6.50 0.12 -10.91
N GLY A 15 6.39 0.15 -9.57
CA GLY A 15 5.73 1.24 -8.84
C GLY A 15 4.20 1.18 -8.87
N ARG A 16 3.59 0.19 -9.51
CA ARG A 16 2.15 -0.09 -9.44
C ARG A 16 1.89 -1.21 -8.45
N PHE A 17 0.80 -1.13 -7.72
CA PHE A 17 0.43 -2.19 -6.80
C PHE A 17 -1.08 -2.28 -6.60
N MET A 18 -1.55 -3.48 -6.29
CA MET A 18 -2.94 -3.70 -5.89
C MET A 18 -3.01 -3.88 -4.39
N LEU A 19 -3.84 -3.07 -3.74
CA LEU A 19 -4.17 -3.19 -2.34
C LEU A 19 -5.50 -3.93 -2.21
N ARG A 20 -5.55 -4.97 -1.38
CA ARG A 20 -6.81 -5.53 -0.91
C ARG A 20 -7.18 -4.83 0.39
N THR A 21 -8.27 -4.09 0.38
CA THR A 21 -8.78 -3.39 1.57
C THR A 21 -9.36 -4.38 2.56
N GLU A 22 -9.59 -3.93 3.81
CA GLU A 22 -10.27 -4.72 4.85
C GLU A 22 -11.66 -5.21 4.42
N SER A 23 -12.36 -4.43 3.59
CA SER A 23 -13.66 -4.82 3.00
C SER A 23 -13.55 -5.91 1.93
N GLY A 24 -12.32 -6.35 1.60
CA GLY A 24 -12.04 -7.36 0.59
C GLY A 24 -11.94 -6.81 -0.84
N THR A 25 -12.15 -5.51 -1.04
CA THR A 25 -12.10 -4.85 -2.35
C THR A 25 -10.66 -4.67 -2.83
N GLY A 26 -10.40 -4.95 -4.11
CA GLY A 26 -9.12 -4.64 -4.74
C GLY A 26 -9.09 -3.21 -5.27
N GLN A 27 -8.08 -2.44 -4.91
CA GLN A 27 -7.86 -1.09 -5.42
C GLN A 27 -6.45 -0.95 -6.00
N LEU A 28 -6.36 -0.42 -7.22
CA LEU A 28 -5.11 -0.25 -7.94
C LEU A 28 -4.49 1.12 -7.63
N PHE A 29 -3.18 1.11 -7.36
CA PHE A 29 -2.40 2.29 -7.07
C PHE A 29 -1.18 2.41 -7.99
N VAL A 30 -0.82 3.65 -8.28
CA VAL A 30 0.47 4.04 -8.86
C VAL A 30 1.21 4.85 -7.81
N LEU A 31 2.44 4.45 -7.51
CA LEU A 31 3.31 5.15 -6.57
C LEU A 31 3.71 6.50 -7.16
N SER A 32 3.46 7.56 -6.40
CA SER A 32 3.95 8.88 -6.77
C SER A 32 5.46 8.95 -6.62
N HIS A 33 6.10 9.74 -7.48
CA HIS A 33 7.54 10.01 -7.40
C HIS A 33 7.99 10.63 -6.07
N ASP A 34 7.09 11.29 -5.35
CA ASP A 34 7.33 11.96 -4.07
C ASP A 34 6.82 11.16 -2.86
N ALA A 35 6.49 9.87 -3.05
CA ALA A 35 5.82 9.08 -2.01
C ALA A 35 6.69 8.70 -0.80
N GLY A 36 7.99 9.04 -0.83
CA GLY A 36 8.97 8.66 0.19
C GLY A 36 9.29 7.16 0.26
N VAL A 37 8.59 6.35 -0.54
CA VAL A 37 8.79 4.92 -0.74
C VAL A 37 9.18 4.72 -2.19
N GLU A 38 10.21 3.91 -2.43
CA GLU A 38 10.66 3.54 -3.78
C GLU A 38 10.00 2.24 -4.26
N PRO A 39 9.85 2.02 -5.58
CA PRO A 39 9.24 0.82 -6.13
C PRO A 39 9.82 -0.50 -5.61
N GLN A 40 11.12 -0.54 -5.31
CA GLN A 40 11.83 -1.74 -4.82
C GLN A 40 11.47 -2.08 -3.37
N GLN A 41 10.84 -1.16 -2.63
CA GLN A 41 10.37 -1.38 -1.27
C GLN A 41 8.97 -2.01 -1.22
N LEU A 42 8.23 -2.05 -2.34
CA LEU A 42 6.90 -2.67 -2.40
C LEU A 42 6.92 -4.21 -2.32
N PRO A 43 7.81 -4.95 -3.03
CA PRO A 43 7.82 -6.40 -2.95
C PRO A 43 8.06 -6.94 -1.54
N PRO A 44 8.99 -6.39 -0.71
CA PRO A 44 9.11 -6.82 0.69
C PRO A 44 7.79 -6.71 1.48
N LEU A 45 7.04 -5.61 1.32
CA LEU A 45 5.74 -5.42 1.98
C LEU A 45 4.71 -6.44 1.50
N GLN A 46 4.70 -6.74 0.20
CA GLN A 46 3.87 -7.80 -0.39
C GLN A 46 4.24 -9.18 0.18
N HIS A 47 5.52 -9.55 0.18
CA HIS A 47 5.98 -10.85 0.67
C HIS A 47 5.68 -11.05 2.14
N ALA A 48 5.81 -9.99 2.94
CA ALA A 48 5.47 -10.01 4.36
C ALA A 48 3.96 -10.11 4.61
N GLN A 49 3.11 -9.88 3.59
CA GLN A 49 1.66 -9.69 3.75
C GLN A 49 1.33 -8.70 4.88
N ALA A 50 2.18 -7.69 5.04
CA ALA A 50 2.03 -6.66 6.06
C ALA A 50 0.78 -5.83 5.75
N GLU A 51 0.04 -5.47 6.79
CA GLU A 51 -0.96 -4.42 6.66
C GLU A 51 -0.25 -3.08 6.44
N VAL A 52 -0.75 -2.32 5.47
CA VAL A 52 -0.21 -1.00 5.13
C VAL A 52 -1.33 0.02 5.10
N GLU A 53 -1.00 1.24 5.48
CA GLU A 53 -1.80 2.42 5.30
C GLU A 53 -1.27 3.20 4.09
N VAL A 54 -2.16 3.47 3.14
CA VAL A 54 -1.84 4.18 1.90
C VAL A 54 -2.57 5.51 1.89
N GLU A 55 -1.82 6.60 1.87
CA GLU A 55 -2.34 7.93 1.56
C GLU A 55 -2.36 8.09 0.03
N PHE A 56 -3.48 8.55 -0.54
CA PHE A 56 -3.63 8.61 -1.98
C PHE A 56 -4.51 9.76 -2.46
N ASP A 57 -4.25 10.19 -3.70
CA ASP A 57 -5.15 11.05 -4.46
C ASP A 57 -5.95 10.22 -5.46
N GLU A 58 -7.28 10.39 -5.47
CA GLU A 58 -8.12 9.84 -6.53
C GLU A 58 -7.87 10.59 -7.83
N THR A 59 -7.81 9.85 -8.93
CA THR A 59 -7.80 10.45 -10.26
C THR A 59 -9.22 10.40 -10.83
N PRO A 60 -9.87 11.54 -11.11
CA PRO A 60 -11.23 11.55 -11.66
C PRO A 60 -11.29 10.74 -12.97
N GLY A 61 -12.13 9.70 -13.02
CA GLY A 61 -12.25 8.81 -14.17
C GLY A 61 -11.07 7.85 -14.39
N GLY A 62 -10.09 7.82 -13.48
CA GLY A 62 -8.93 6.94 -13.54
C GLY A 62 -9.21 5.56 -12.96
N LEU A 63 -8.62 4.53 -13.57
CA LEU A 63 -8.66 3.14 -13.06
C LEU A 63 -7.74 2.92 -11.86
N SER A 64 -6.84 3.86 -11.58
CA SER A 64 -5.88 3.80 -10.48
C SER A 64 -5.83 5.11 -9.70
N ALA A 65 -5.60 5.00 -8.40
CA ALA A 65 -5.28 6.13 -7.53
C ALA A 65 -3.77 6.37 -7.46
N VAL A 66 -3.36 7.58 -7.09
CA VAL A 66 -1.94 7.93 -6.94
C VAL A 66 -1.58 7.83 -5.46
N ALA A 67 -0.75 6.86 -5.10
CA ALA A 67 -0.26 6.67 -3.74
C ALA A 67 0.82 7.72 -3.42
N ARG A 68 0.55 8.55 -2.42
CA ARG A 68 1.40 9.65 -1.93
C ARG A 68 2.23 9.28 -0.72
N ALA A 69 1.85 8.24 0.02
CA ALA A 69 2.65 7.68 1.09
C ALA A 69 2.19 6.24 1.37
N ILE A 70 3.11 5.41 1.84
CA ILE A 70 2.82 4.06 2.34
C ILE A 70 3.50 3.92 3.69
N ARG A 71 2.75 3.50 4.71
CA ARG A 71 3.26 3.28 6.07
C ARG A 71 2.79 1.92 6.58
N VAL A 72 3.63 1.26 7.36
CA VAL A 72 3.23 0.09 8.16
C VAL A 72 2.78 0.62 9.52
N PRO A 73 1.54 0.39 9.95
CA PRO A 73 1.10 0.78 11.29
C PRO A 73 1.87 0.00 12.36
N ASP A 74 2.20 0.66 13.47
CA ASP A 74 3.00 0.08 14.57
C ASP A 74 2.42 -1.25 15.11
N ASP A 75 1.11 -1.45 15.03
CA ASP A 75 0.44 -2.68 15.44
C ASP A 75 0.84 -3.92 14.60
N ASP A 76 1.21 -3.76 13.33
CA ASP A 76 1.62 -4.88 12.45
C ASP A 76 3.07 -5.31 12.70
N LEU A 77 3.92 -4.42 13.24
CA LEU A 77 5.30 -4.71 13.64
C LEU A 77 5.35 -5.55 14.93
N ALA A 78 4.43 -5.31 15.87
CA ALA A 78 4.35 -6.05 17.13
C ALA A 78 3.93 -7.52 16.91
N GLY A 79 2.97 -7.78 16.01
CA GLY A 79 2.44 -9.13 15.76
C GLY A 79 3.42 -10.12 15.12
N LYS A 80 4.55 -9.67 14.58
CA LYS A 80 5.58 -10.52 13.96
C LYS A 80 6.82 -10.77 14.83
N ALA A 81 7.00 -10.02 15.91
CA ALA A 81 8.16 -10.15 16.79
C ALA A 81 8.04 -11.32 17.81
N GLU A 82 6.85 -11.88 18.02
CA GLU A 82 6.62 -13.00 18.97
C GLU A 82 6.66 -14.40 18.32
N ALA A 83 6.93 -14.51 17.02
CA ALA A 83 6.97 -15.78 16.30
C ALA A 83 8.39 -16.16 15.85
N VAL A 84 9.37 -16.18 16.77
CA VAL A 84 10.68 -16.84 16.58
C VAL A 84 11.16 -17.47 17.88
#